data_AF-A0A6P1NGY9-F1
#
_entry.id   AF-A0A6P1NGY9-F1
#
_cell.length_a   1.000
_cell.length_b   1.000
_cell.length_c   1.000
_cell.angle_alpha   90.00
_cell.angle_beta   90.00
_cell.angle_gamma   90.00
#
_symmetry.space_group_name_H-M   'P 1'
#
loop_
_entity.id
_entity.type
_entity.pdbx_description
1 polymer ?
#
loop_
_entity_poly.entity_id
_entity_poly.type
_entity_poly.pdbx_seq_one_letter_code
_entity_poly.pdbx_strand_id
1 'polypeptide(L)'
;MLDPFPYPVIDISSQNELKRLLSLQNEKRITIISPPYAGHAFGLPWWQTLIKDCPFPTILDCGASAALALAALEDGIHGVICRDFYSLKPSQYSYQLLTKRPDTLSLKDYIKQLSSS
;
A
#
# COMPACT_ATOMS: atom_id res chain seq x y z
N MET A 1 -5.65 10.12 -17.65
CA MET A 1 -4.65 9.90 -16.60
C MET A 1 -5.02 8.58 -15.94
N LEU A 2 -4.14 7.58 -15.97
CA LEU A 2 -4.43 6.30 -15.29
C LEU A 2 -4.41 6.54 -13.77
N ASP A 3 -5.35 5.94 -13.05
CA ASP A 3 -5.37 5.96 -11.59
C ASP A 3 -4.07 5.29 -11.07
N PRO A 4 -3.23 6.00 -10.27
CA PRO A 4 -1.99 5.43 -9.75
C PRO A 4 -2.23 4.27 -8.79
N PHE A 5 -3.43 4.17 -8.19
CA PHE A 5 -3.81 3.13 -7.24
C PHE A 5 -5.13 2.48 -7.62
N PRO A 6 -5.12 1.53 -8.58
CA PRO A 6 -6.33 0.87 -9.04
C PRO A 6 -7.02 0.07 -7.93
N TYR A 7 -8.36 0.07 -7.95
CA TYR A 7 -9.19 -0.76 -7.09
C TYR A 7 -9.38 -2.19 -7.65
N PRO A 8 -9.52 -3.20 -6.78
CA PRO A 8 -9.55 -3.09 -5.31
C PRO A 8 -8.17 -2.87 -4.67
N VAL A 9 -8.18 -2.22 -3.50
CA VAL A 9 -7.01 -2.09 -2.62
C VAL A 9 -7.03 -3.24 -1.60
N ILE A 10 -5.98 -4.06 -1.56
CA ILE A 10 -5.92 -5.28 -0.76
C ILE A 10 -4.94 -5.10 0.39
N ASP A 11 -5.44 -5.28 1.61
CA ASP A 11 -4.62 -5.28 2.82
C ASP A 11 -3.79 -6.58 2.91
N ILE A 12 -2.47 -6.43 2.97
CA ILE A 12 -1.52 -7.54 3.06
C ILE A 12 -0.56 -7.29 4.22
N SER A 13 -0.52 -8.23 5.16
CA SER A 13 0.26 -8.17 6.38
C SER A 13 1.46 -9.12 6.39
N SER A 14 1.54 -10.03 5.41
CA SER A 14 2.61 -11.03 5.34
C SER A 14 3.00 -11.41 3.91
N GLN A 15 4.23 -11.93 3.74
CA GLN A 15 4.68 -12.49 2.47
C GLN A 15 3.86 -13.72 2.03
N ASN A 16 3.30 -14.48 2.97
CA ASN A 16 2.45 -15.64 2.63
C ASN A 16 1.14 -15.19 1.98
N GLU A 17 0.54 -14.11 2.49
CA GLU A 17 -0.62 -13.48 1.87
C GLU A 17 -0.28 -12.92 0.49
N LEU A 18 0.85 -12.22 0.34
CA LEU A 18 1.29 -11.71 -0.96
C LEU A 18 1.48 -12.86 -1.96
N LYS A 19 2.21 -13.91 -1.59
CA LYS A 19 2.43 -15.08 -2.46
C LYS A 19 1.12 -15.73 -2.87
N ARG A 20 0.18 -15.88 -1.93
CA ARG A 20 -1.15 -16.42 -2.20
C ARG A 20 -1.90 -15.53 -3.18
N LEU A 21 -1.87 -14.22 -3.01
CA LEU A 21 -2.49 -13.26 -3.94
C LEU A 21 -1.89 -13.38 -5.35
N LEU A 22 -0.56 -13.42 -5.47
CA LEU A 22 0.13 -13.56 -6.75
C LEU A 22 -0.18 -14.89 -7.44
N SER A 23 -0.42 -15.96 -6.69
CA SER A 23 -0.80 -17.27 -7.26
C SER A 23 -2.21 -17.31 -7.87
N LEU A 24 -3.05 -16.30 -7.64
CA LEU A 24 -4.42 -16.28 -8.19
C LEU A 24 -4.46 -15.98 -9.70
N GLN A 25 -3.33 -15.62 -10.32
CA GLN A 25 -3.17 -15.37 -11.77
C GLN A 25 -4.34 -14.60 -12.40
N ASN A 26 -4.73 -13.47 -11.79
CA ASN A 26 -5.81 -12.63 -12.29
C ASN A 26 -5.23 -11.41 -13.02
N GLU A 27 -5.79 -11.07 -14.18
CA GLU A 27 -5.43 -9.89 -14.96
C GLU A 27 -5.93 -8.57 -14.35
N LYS A 28 -6.74 -8.63 -13.28
CA LYS A 28 -7.22 -7.44 -12.58
C LYS A 28 -6.07 -6.62 -12.01
N ARG A 29 -6.08 -5.33 -12.34
CA ARG A 29 -5.21 -4.34 -11.69
C ARG A 29 -5.69 -4.14 -10.25
N ILE A 30 -4.78 -4.31 -9.30
CA ILE A 30 -5.03 -4.14 -7.86
C ILE A 30 -3.95 -3.26 -7.25
N THR A 31 -4.21 -2.76 -6.05
CA THR A 31 -3.21 -2.06 -5.22
C THR A 31 -2.99 -2.85 -3.94
N ILE A 32 -1.75 -2.93 -3.48
CA ILE A 32 -1.40 -3.55 -2.19
C ILE A 32 -1.21 -2.47 -1.15
N ILE A 33 -1.72 -2.67 0.06
CA ILE A 33 -1.55 -1.74 1.16
C ILE A 33 -1.14 -2.45 2.44
N SER A 34 -0.25 -1.84 3.22
CA SER A 34 0.11 -2.35 4.54
C SER A 34 -1.08 -2.24 5.51
N PRO A 35 -1.11 -3.01 6.61
CA PRO A 35 -2.08 -2.78 7.68
C PRO A 35 -2.03 -1.34 8.21
N PRO A 36 -3.10 -0.87 8.88
CA PRO A 36 -3.12 0.47 9.48
C PRO A 36 -1.91 0.70 10.38
N TYR A 37 -1.25 1.86 10.23
CA TYR A 37 -0.09 2.29 11.00
C TYR A 37 1.16 1.38 10.92
N ALA A 38 1.19 0.39 10.03
CA ALA A 38 2.26 -0.61 9.99
C ALA A 38 3.65 -0.02 9.73
N GLY A 39 3.74 1.06 8.94
CA GLY A 39 5.01 1.76 8.74
C GLY A 39 5.56 2.32 10.05
N HIS A 40 4.71 2.89 10.90
CA HIS A 40 5.13 3.42 12.20
C HIS A 40 5.54 2.30 13.17
N ALA A 41 4.85 1.14 13.12
CA ALA A 41 5.09 0.02 14.03
C ALA A 41 6.30 -0.85 13.63
N PHE A 42 6.47 -1.13 12.34
CA PHE A 42 7.45 -2.09 11.83
C PHE A 42 8.54 -1.47 10.95
N GLY A 43 8.38 -0.21 10.55
CA GLY A 43 9.33 0.51 9.73
C GLY A 43 9.25 0.17 8.24
N LEU A 44 9.97 0.98 7.45
CA LEU A 44 10.11 0.81 6.00
C LEU A 44 10.82 -0.49 5.59
N PRO A 45 11.90 -0.95 6.26
CA PRO A 45 12.60 -2.18 5.84
C PRO A 45 11.73 -3.44 5.89
N TRP A 46 10.83 -3.51 6.87
CA TRP A 46 9.83 -4.58 6.95
C TRP A 46 8.92 -4.57 5.73
N TRP A 47 8.40 -3.40 5.35
CA TRP A 47 7.51 -3.28 4.21
C TRP A 47 8.22 -3.65 2.91
N GLN A 48 9.41 -3.10 2.65
CA GLN A 48 10.24 -3.42 1.48
C GLN A 48 10.50 -4.93 1.37
N THR A 49 10.74 -5.60 2.50
CA THR A 49 10.93 -7.05 2.55
C THR A 49 9.63 -7.79 2.22
N LEU A 50 8.48 -7.32 2.70
CA LEU A 50 7.18 -7.93 2.45
C LEU A 50 6.79 -7.81 0.98
N ILE A 51 6.93 -6.63 0.38
CA ILE A 51 6.54 -6.36 -1.02
C ILE A 51 7.62 -6.72 -2.04
N LYS A 52 8.68 -7.40 -1.61
CA LYS A 52 9.73 -7.85 -2.52
C LYS A 52 9.10 -8.66 -3.66
N ASP A 53 9.46 -8.31 -4.89
CA ASP A 53 8.96 -8.90 -6.13
C ASP A 53 7.44 -8.69 -6.38
N CYS A 54 6.80 -7.73 -5.69
CA CYS A 54 5.42 -7.35 -5.96
C CYS A 54 5.32 -6.53 -7.27
N PRO A 55 4.52 -6.97 -8.26
CA PRO A 55 4.36 -6.25 -9.53
C PRO A 55 3.30 -5.14 -9.47
N PHE A 56 2.59 -5.01 -8.35
CA PHE A 56 1.47 -4.06 -8.20
C PHE A 56 1.92 -2.79 -7.49
N PRO A 57 1.20 -1.66 -7.68
CA PRO A 57 1.37 -0.48 -6.85
C PRO A 57 1.20 -0.82 -5.37
N THR A 58 2.00 -0.18 -4.52
CA THR A 58 2.05 -0.46 -3.07
C THR A 58 1.90 0.83 -2.27
N ILE A 59 1.14 0.75 -1.18
CA ILE A 59 0.91 1.85 -0.24
C ILE A 59 1.38 1.45 1.16
N LEU A 60 2.23 2.27 1.78
CA LEU A 60 2.63 2.10 3.19
C LEU A 60 1.88 3.07 4.09
N ASP A 61 1.20 2.57 5.13
CA ASP A 61 0.57 3.43 6.14
C ASP A 61 1.59 3.87 7.21
N CYS A 62 2.08 5.10 7.08
CA CYS A 62 3.09 5.70 7.94
C CYS A 62 2.51 6.38 9.20
N GLY A 63 1.19 6.29 9.43
CA GLY A 63 0.58 6.89 10.61
C GLY A 63 0.66 8.41 10.63
N ALA A 64 1.28 8.97 11.67
CA ALA A 64 1.56 10.40 11.84
C ALA A 64 3.05 10.75 11.59
N SER A 65 3.86 9.82 11.08
CA SER A 65 5.29 10.05 10.88
C SER A 65 5.56 10.63 9.49
N ALA A 66 5.68 11.96 9.41
CA ALA A 66 6.07 12.66 8.19
C ALA A 66 7.47 12.26 7.69
N ALA A 67 8.43 12.09 8.60
CA ALA A 67 9.80 11.69 8.26
C ALA A 67 9.83 10.29 7.61
N LEU A 68 9.06 9.35 8.13
CA LEU A 68 8.94 8.00 7.55
C LEU A 68 8.24 8.04 6.19
N ALA A 69 7.17 8.84 6.06
CA ALA A 69 6.46 9.00 4.80
C ALA A 69 7.38 9.54 3.70
N LEU A 70 8.20 10.54 4.03
CA LEU A 70 9.19 11.09 3.09
C LEU A 70 10.25 10.05 2.72
N ALA A 71 10.84 9.37 3.70
CA ALA A 71 11.84 8.34 3.45
C ALA A 71 11.30 7.20 2.57
N ALA A 72 10.06 6.77 2.81
CA ALA A 72 9.41 5.76 1.98
C ALA A 72 9.20 6.22 0.53
N LEU A 73 8.80 7.48 0.32
CA LEU A 73 8.66 8.06 -1.03
C LEU A 73 10.00 8.20 -1.74
N GLU A 74 11.05 8.65 -1.05
CA GLU A 74 12.41 8.76 -1.58
C GLU A 74 13.00 7.39 -1.96
N ASP A 75 12.67 6.34 -1.19
CA ASP A 75 13.03 4.94 -1.48
C ASP A 75 12.14 4.28 -2.56
N GLY A 76 11.23 5.04 -3.18
CA GLY A 76 10.44 4.57 -4.32
C GLY A 76 9.17 3.78 -3.98
N ILE A 77 8.67 3.83 -2.74
CA ILE A 77 7.33 3.32 -2.43
C ILE A 77 6.30 4.15 -3.22
N HIS A 78 5.40 3.47 -3.93
CA HIS A 78 4.48 4.12 -4.86
C HIS A 78 3.57 5.14 -4.18
N GLY A 79 3.06 4.81 -2.98
CA GLY A 79 2.27 5.72 -2.16
C GLY A 79 2.43 5.51 -0.66
N VAL A 80 2.09 6.53 0.12
CA VAL A 80 2.15 6.51 1.58
C VAL A 80 0.89 7.13 2.16
N ILE A 81 0.47 6.66 3.33
CA ILE A 81 -0.53 7.36 4.14
C ILE A 81 0.18 8.10 5.25
N CYS A 82 -0.04 9.40 5.35
CA CYS A 82 0.42 10.21 6.47
C CYS A 82 -0.68 11.19 6.89
N ARG A 83 -1.11 11.10 8.15
CA ARG A 83 -2.20 11.92 8.71
C ARG A 83 -1.69 13.25 9.27
N ASP A 84 -0.40 13.36 9.53
CA ASP A 84 0.28 14.57 9.99
C ASP A 84 1.50 14.84 9.09
N PHE A 85 1.33 15.79 8.17
CA PHE A 85 2.32 16.11 7.15
C PHE A 85 2.56 17.63 7.05
N TYR A 86 2.24 18.39 8.09
CA TYR A 86 2.36 19.87 8.10
C TYR A 86 3.80 20.36 7.78
N SER A 87 4.79 19.51 8.00
CA SER A 87 6.22 19.77 7.71
C SER A 87 6.65 19.39 6.28
N LEU A 88 5.82 18.68 5.52
CA LEU A 88 6.12 18.25 4.15
C LEU A 88 5.51 19.24 3.16
N LYS A 89 6.26 19.64 2.12
CA LYS A 89 5.71 20.38 0.98
C LYS A 89 4.98 19.40 0.06
N PRO A 90 3.62 19.30 0.09
CA PRO A 90 2.89 18.21 -0.55
C PRO A 90 2.90 18.31 -2.08
N SER A 91 3.29 19.47 -2.64
CA SER A 91 3.25 19.77 -4.06
C SER A 91 4.13 18.86 -4.92
N GLN A 92 5.13 18.19 -4.32
CA GLN A 92 6.00 17.24 -5.02
C GLN A 92 5.45 15.81 -5.04
N TYR A 93 4.59 15.46 -4.07
CA TYR A 93 4.11 14.10 -3.84
C TYR A 93 2.59 14.00 -3.83
N SER A 94 1.90 14.96 -4.46
CA SER A 94 0.45 15.14 -4.32
C SER A 94 -0.39 13.93 -4.70
N TYR A 95 0.14 13.05 -5.58
CA TYR A 95 -0.52 11.81 -5.98
C TYR A 95 -0.09 10.59 -5.17
N GLN A 96 1.02 10.66 -4.45
CA GLN A 96 1.60 9.55 -3.70
C GLN A 96 1.30 9.66 -2.19
N LEU A 97 1.11 10.89 -1.69
CA LEU A 97 0.77 11.16 -0.30
C LEU A 97 -0.75 11.17 -0.10
N LEU A 98 -1.24 10.16 0.59
CA LEU A 98 -2.64 10.04 0.99
C LEU A 98 -2.82 10.52 2.43
N THR A 99 -3.78 11.43 2.66
CA THR A 99 -4.10 11.93 4.00
C THR A 99 -5.13 11.08 4.73
N LYS A 100 -5.79 10.19 3.97
CA LYS A 100 -6.77 9.22 4.46
C LYS A 100 -6.46 7.86 3.87
N ARG A 101 -6.73 6.81 4.64
CA ARG A 101 -6.65 5.43 4.15
C ARG A 101 -7.83 5.17 3.20
N PRO A 102 -7.59 4.60 2.00
CA PRO A 102 -8.68 4.18 1.12
C PRO A 102 -9.44 2.99 1.72
N ASP A 103 -10.64 2.72 1.23
CA ASP A 103 -11.35 1.47 1.57
C ASP A 103 -10.57 0.26 1.08
N THR A 104 -10.45 -0.76 1.92
CA THR A 104 -9.63 -1.95 1.66
C THR A 104 -10.43 -3.23 1.78
N LEU A 105 -10.04 -4.25 1.01
CA LEU A 105 -10.50 -5.62 1.21
C LEU A 105 -9.41 -6.44 1.91
N SER A 106 -9.82 -7.37 2.77
CA SER A 106 -8.93 -8.44 3.19
C SER A 106 -8.66 -9.38 2.01
N LEU A 107 -7.51 -10.06 1.99
CA LEU A 107 -7.23 -11.07 0.98
C LEU A 107 -8.32 -12.16 0.93
N LYS A 108 -8.87 -12.54 2.08
CA LYS A 108 -9.95 -13.53 2.19
C LYS A 108 -11.21 -13.07 1.46
N ASP A 109 -11.62 -11.82 1.68
CA ASP A 109 -12.83 -11.27 1.06
C ASP A 109 -12.64 -11.08 -0.44
N TYR A 110 -11.44 -10.65 -0.86
CA TYR A 110 -11.10 -10.56 -2.28
C TYR A 110 -11.19 -11.92 -2.99
N ILE A 111 -10.61 -12.98 -2.40
CA ILE A 111 -10.72 -14.35 -2.95
C ILE A 111 -12.19 -14.78 -3.06
N LYS A 112 -13.00 -14.52 -2.02
CA LYS A 112 -14.44 -14.83 -2.04
C LYS A 112 -15.17 -14.12 -3.18
N GLN A 113 -14.85 -12.85 -3.44
CA GLN A 113 -15.43 -12.09 -4.56
C GLN A 113 -15.04 -12.69 -5.92
N LEU A 114 -13.79 -13.13 -6.08
CA LEU A 114 -13.34 -13.80 -7.31
C LEU A 114 -14.07 -15.12 -7.55
N SER A 115 -14.35 -15.90 -6.50
CA SER A 115 -15.09 -17.16 -6.63
C SER A 115 -16.60 -16.98 -6.88
N SER A 116 -17.11 -15.76 -6.77
CA SER A 116 -18.53 -15.43 -6.97
C SER A 116 -18.81 -14.72 -8.30
N SER A 117 -17.76 -14.47 -9.10
CA SER A 117 -17.83 -13.83 -10.43
C SER A 117 -17.64 -14.89 -11.52
#